data_AF-A0A965MF31-F1
#
_entry.id   AF-A0A965MF31-F1
#
_cell.length_a   1.000
_cell.length_b   1.000
_cell.length_c   1.000
_cell.angle_alpha   90.00
_cell.angle_beta   90.00
_cell.angle_gamma   90.00
#
_symmetry.space_group_name_H-M   'P 1'
#
loop_
_entity.id
_entity.type
_entity.pdbx_description
1 polymer ?
#
loop_
_entity_poly.entity_id
_entity_poly.type
_entity_poly.pdbx_seq_one_letter_code
_entity_poly.pdbx_strand_id
1 'polypeptide(L)'
;MPQITFRPIYGIPANANLTTAARQERVEHVYKPFEQAIRTEIKKRRAKLYLMITIHSFTPIYHGRPRDVELGILHGNDTRFAHAMMAHIPSPQVYDIRLNEPYSAQDGVAHTLNLHASANGLMNVMIEIRNDLIQTPDAQVAMAIYLTQWTERTLHSLSQVAS
;
A
#
# COMPACT_ATOMS: atom_id res chain seq x y z
N MET A 1 -17.64 4.72 -7.83
CA MET A 1 -16.87 3.90 -6.86
C MET A 1 -15.75 3.23 -7.64
N PRO A 2 -14.48 3.32 -7.22
CA PRO A 2 -13.43 2.55 -7.87
C PRO A 2 -13.78 1.07 -7.76
N GLN A 3 -13.91 0.40 -8.90
CA GLN A 3 -14.18 -1.03 -8.94
C GLN A 3 -12.83 -1.76 -8.99
N ILE A 4 -12.35 -2.17 -7.82
CA ILE A 4 -11.35 -3.24 -7.77
C ILE A 4 -12.09 -4.52 -8.16
N THR A 5 -11.87 -5.02 -9.37
CA THR A 5 -12.50 -6.25 -9.87
C THR A 5 -11.73 -7.47 -9.36
N PHE A 6 -11.78 -7.71 -8.05
CA PHE A 6 -11.37 -8.99 -7.48
C PHE A 6 -12.58 -9.93 -7.52
N ARG A 7 -12.54 -10.94 -8.40
CA ARG A 7 -13.51 -12.04 -8.40
C ARG A 7 -12.82 -13.28 -7.85
N PRO A 8 -13.05 -13.65 -6.58
CA PRO A 8 -12.55 -14.92 -6.07
C PRO A 8 -13.16 -16.07 -6.87
N ILE A 9 -12.43 -17.18 -7.01
CA ILE A 9 -12.98 -18.44 -7.57
C ILE A 9 -14.20 -18.95 -6.78
N TYR A 10 -14.31 -18.50 -5.53
CA TYR A 10 -15.48 -18.71 -4.67
C TYR A 10 -16.43 -17.53 -4.79
N GLY A 11 -17.70 -17.82 -5.07
CA GLY A 11 -18.76 -16.84 -4.85
C GLY A 11 -18.79 -16.42 -3.38
N ILE A 12 -19.23 -15.19 -3.11
CA ILE A 12 -19.53 -14.71 -1.76
C ILE A 12 -21.06 -14.56 -1.69
N PRO A 13 -21.82 -15.60 -1.27
CA PRO A 13 -23.28 -15.59 -1.34
C PRO A 13 -23.90 -14.39 -0.60
N ALA A 14 -23.34 -14.01 0.55
CA ALA A 14 -23.78 -12.85 1.33
C ALA A 14 -23.53 -11.49 0.65
N ASN A 15 -22.86 -11.46 -0.51
CA ASN A 15 -22.67 -10.25 -1.33
C ASN A 15 -23.53 -10.27 -2.59
N ALA A 16 -24.28 -11.34 -2.86
CA ALA A 16 -25.17 -11.40 -4.00
C ALA A 16 -26.36 -10.45 -3.81
N ASN A 17 -26.74 -9.73 -4.87
CA ASN A 17 -27.96 -8.91 -4.93
C ASN A 17 -28.15 -7.92 -3.76
N LEU A 18 -27.06 -7.37 -3.21
CA LEU A 18 -27.16 -6.39 -2.13
C LEU A 18 -28.02 -5.20 -2.55
N THR A 19 -29.04 -4.92 -1.74
CA THR A 19 -29.88 -3.73 -1.87
C THR A 19 -29.05 -2.47 -1.65
N THR A 20 -29.54 -1.33 -2.13
CA THR A 20 -28.91 -0.03 -1.89
C THR A 20 -28.74 0.25 -0.39
N ALA A 21 -29.74 -0.10 0.43
CA ALA A 21 -29.68 0.07 1.87
C ALA A 21 -28.56 -0.78 2.51
N ALA A 22 -28.44 -2.06 2.13
CA ALA A 22 -27.38 -2.94 2.65
C ALA A 22 -25.98 -2.49 2.21
N ARG A 23 -25.83 -1.95 0.99
CA ARG A 23 -24.58 -1.33 0.54
C ARG A 23 -24.25 -0.09 1.37
N GLN A 24 -25.24 0.77 1.61
CA GLN A 24 -25.07 1.98 2.40
C GLN A 24 -24.66 1.65 3.83
N GLU A 25 -25.29 0.66 4.46
CA GLU A 25 -24.96 0.21 5.80
C GLU A 25 -23.48 -0.18 5.91
N ARG A 26 -22.94 -0.94 4.96
CA ARG A 26 -21.51 -1.30 4.93
C ARG A 26 -20.61 -0.08 4.73
N VAL A 27 -21.04 0.89 3.92
CA VAL A 27 -20.30 2.14 3.74
C VAL A 27 -20.25 2.94 5.04
N GLU A 28 -21.38 3.07 5.75
CA GLU A 28 -21.46 3.82 7.02
C GLU A 28 -20.69 3.15 8.16
N HIS A 29 -20.66 1.82 8.22
CA HIS A 29 -20.09 1.11 9.37
C HIS A 29 -18.65 0.62 9.16
N VAL A 30 -18.19 0.51 7.91
CA VAL A 30 -16.83 0.00 7.60
C VAL A 30 -15.99 1.05 6.90
N TYR A 31 -16.45 1.56 5.75
CA TYR A 31 -15.64 2.45 4.92
C TYR A 31 -15.47 3.83 5.54
N LYS A 32 -16.57 4.50 5.91
CA LYS A 32 -16.54 5.87 6.44
C LYS A 32 -15.77 6.00 7.76
N PRO A 33 -15.90 5.08 8.74
CA PRO A 33 -15.14 5.19 9.98
C PRO A 33 -13.63 5.11 9.74
N PHE A 34 -13.19 4.22 8.84
CA PHE A 34 -11.79 4.12 8.44
C PHE A 34 -11.29 5.39 7.73
N GLU A 35 -12.05 5.87 6.75
CA GLU A 35 -11.76 7.08 5.97
C GLU A 35 -11.65 8.32 6.87
N GLN A 36 -12.57 8.46 7.82
CA GLN A 36 -12.60 9.54 8.81
C GLN A 36 -11.44 9.46 9.81
N ALA A 37 -11.05 8.26 10.24
CA ALA A 37 -9.91 8.07 11.13
C ALA A 37 -8.60 8.55 10.47
N ILE A 38 -8.38 8.20 9.20
CA ILE A 38 -7.22 8.68 8.43
C ILE A 38 -7.23 10.20 8.31
N ARG A 39 -8.37 10.79 7.90
CA ARG A 39 -8.50 12.25 7.79
C ARG A 39 -8.18 12.97 9.10
N THR A 40 -8.66 12.40 10.21
CA THR A 40 -8.45 12.97 11.55
C THR A 40 -6.97 12.96 11.92
N GLU A 41 -6.27 11.84 11.70
CA GLU A 41 -4.84 11.76 11.99
C GLU A 41 -3.99 12.67 11.08
N ILE A 42 -4.32 12.78 9.78
CA ILE A 42 -3.65 13.72 8.88
C ILE A 42 -3.82 15.16 9.37
N LYS A 43 -5.05 15.56 9.72
CA LYS A 43 -5.33 16.91 10.23
C LYS A 43 -4.54 17.19 11.51
N LYS A 44 -4.57 16.23 12.45
CA LYS A 44 -3.86 16.33 13.74
C LYS A 44 -2.35 16.47 13.58
N ARG A 45 -1.76 15.79 12.59
CA ARG A 45 -0.30 15.72 12.41
C ARG A 45 0.22 16.60 11.27
N ARG A 46 -0.63 17.44 10.65
CA ARG A 46 -0.35 18.13 9.39
C ARG A 46 1.01 18.83 9.33
N ALA A 47 1.43 19.45 10.42
CA ALA A 47 2.69 20.19 10.50
C ALA A 47 3.96 19.31 10.49
N LYS A 48 3.83 18.01 10.79
CA LYS A 48 4.96 17.06 10.90
C LYS A 48 4.78 15.81 10.05
N LEU A 49 3.65 15.68 9.35
CA LEU A 49 3.34 14.54 8.51
C LEU A 49 3.80 14.82 7.08
N TYR A 50 4.81 14.07 6.63
CA TYR A 50 5.42 14.25 5.30
C TYR A 50 5.21 13.04 4.38
N LEU A 51 4.94 11.87 4.95
CA LEU A 51 4.90 10.59 4.25
C LEU A 51 3.70 9.76 4.74
N MET A 52 2.97 9.17 3.80
CA MET A 52 1.97 8.12 4.06
C MET A 52 2.43 6.82 3.40
N ILE A 53 2.42 5.73 4.17
CA ILE A 53 2.74 4.39 3.67
C ILE A 53 1.53 3.49 3.91
N THR A 54 1.05 2.78 2.89
CA THR A 54 0.11 1.67 3.08
C THR A 54 0.86 0.35 3.00
N ILE A 55 0.59 -0.57 3.94
CA ILE A 55 1.23 -1.87 4.01
C ILE A 55 0.23 -2.94 3.63
N HIS A 56 0.62 -3.79 2.69
CA HIS A 56 -0.20 -4.85 2.14
C HIS A 56 0.61 -6.13 2.03
N SER A 57 -0.09 -7.24 1.81
CA SER A 57 0.55 -8.50 1.44
C SER A 57 -0.25 -9.22 0.38
N PHE A 58 0.45 -10.04 -0.41
CA PHE A 58 -0.12 -10.81 -1.51
C PHE A 58 0.31 -12.27 -1.48
N THR A 59 -0.50 -13.15 -2.07
CA THR A 59 -0.19 -14.58 -2.16
C THR A 59 0.93 -14.83 -3.18
N PRO A 60 1.85 -15.77 -2.91
CA PRO A 60 2.95 -16.10 -3.82
C PRO A 60 2.49 -16.78 -5.11
N ILE A 61 1.33 -17.43 -5.09
CA ILE A 61 0.72 -18.07 -6.26
C ILE A 61 -0.57 -17.33 -6.61
N TYR A 62 -0.75 -17.00 -7.88
CA TYR A 62 -1.96 -16.36 -8.42
C TYR A 62 -2.38 -17.04 -9.72
N HIS A 63 -3.62 -17.52 -9.78
CA HIS A 63 -4.14 -18.35 -10.89
C HIS A 63 -3.20 -19.52 -11.27
N GLY A 64 -2.64 -20.19 -10.26
CA GLY A 64 -1.73 -21.31 -10.44
C GLY A 64 -0.32 -20.93 -10.92
N ARG A 65 0.00 -19.63 -11.06
CA ARG A 65 1.33 -19.16 -11.46
C ARG A 65 2.09 -18.57 -10.27
N PRO A 66 3.37 -18.91 -10.07
CA PRO A 66 4.20 -18.25 -9.07
C PRO A 66 4.43 -16.77 -9.45
N ARG A 67 4.62 -15.94 -8.43
CA ARG A 67 5.03 -14.54 -8.55
C ARG A 67 6.46 -14.39 -8.05
N ASP A 68 7.34 -14.00 -8.96
CA ASP A 68 8.77 -13.79 -8.64
C ASP A 68 8.97 -12.60 -7.71
N VAL A 69 8.19 -11.52 -7.90
CA VAL A 69 8.23 -10.33 -7.04
C VAL A 69 8.01 -10.72 -5.57
N GLU A 70 8.90 -10.20 -4.72
CA GLU A 70 8.88 -10.41 -3.27
C GLU A 70 8.41 -9.16 -2.53
N LEU A 71 8.87 -7.99 -3.00
CA LEU A 71 8.44 -6.69 -2.51
C LEU A 71 7.98 -5.82 -3.68
N GLY A 72 6.71 -5.44 -3.65
CA GLY A 72 6.10 -4.50 -4.58
C GLY A 72 6.15 -3.08 -4.05
N ILE A 73 6.70 -2.16 -4.83
CA ILE A 73 6.69 -0.72 -4.55
C ILE A 73 5.71 -0.06 -5.50
N LEU A 74 4.56 0.35 -4.95
CA LEU A 74 3.44 0.87 -5.72
C LEU A 74 3.21 2.35 -5.44
N HIS A 75 2.73 3.06 -6.45
CA HIS A 75 2.29 4.45 -6.30
C HIS A 75 0.97 4.71 -7.00
N GLY A 76 0.28 5.77 -6.56
CA GLY A 76 -0.86 6.37 -7.25
C GLY A 76 -0.39 7.47 -8.21
N ASN A 77 -1.04 8.63 -8.12
CA ASN A 77 -0.71 9.79 -8.95
C ASN A 77 0.65 10.41 -8.60
N ASP A 78 1.04 10.37 -7.33
CA ASP A 78 2.33 10.87 -6.87
C ASP A 78 3.36 9.74 -6.84
N THR A 79 4.38 9.84 -7.67
CA THR A 79 5.41 8.81 -7.88
C THR A 79 6.69 9.06 -7.09
N ARG A 80 6.81 10.22 -6.43
CA ARG A 80 8.09 10.75 -5.91
C ARG A 80 8.77 9.76 -4.97
N PHE A 81 8.03 9.27 -3.97
CA PHE A 81 8.62 8.41 -2.94
C PHE A 81 8.88 7.00 -3.45
N ALA A 82 7.99 6.43 -4.26
CA ALA A 82 8.19 5.10 -4.86
C ALA A 82 9.44 5.06 -5.74
N HIS A 83 9.64 6.05 -6.62
CA HIS A 83 10.85 6.13 -7.43
C HIS A 83 12.11 6.37 -6.58
N ALA A 84 12.01 7.18 -5.53
CA ALA A 84 13.12 7.38 -4.61
C ALA A 84 13.49 6.08 -3.87
N MET A 85 12.51 5.28 -3.44
CA MET A 85 12.77 3.96 -2.84
C MET A 85 13.49 3.05 -3.83
N MET A 86 13.04 2.98 -5.08
CA MET A 86 13.69 2.17 -6.12
C MET A 86 15.14 2.61 -6.39
N ALA A 87 15.43 3.91 -6.30
CA ALA A 87 16.81 4.42 -6.43
C ALA A 87 17.69 4.12 -5.22
N HIS A 88 17.11 3.75 -4.07
CA HIS A 88 17.81 3.51 -2.79
C HIS A 88 17.60 2.09 -2.27
N ILE A 89 17.39 1.11 -3.16
CA ILE A 89 17.26 -0.29 -2.79
C ILE A 89 18.45 -0.71 -1.90
N PRO A 90 18.19 -1.36 -0.75
CA PRO A 90 19.25 -1.86 0.13
C PRO A 90 20.23 -2.78 -0.61
N SER A 91 21.52 -2.59 -0.32
CA SER A 91 22.62 -3.39 -0.86
C SER A 91 23.34 -4.16 0.27
N PRO A 92 23.59 -5.47 0.14
CA PRO A 92 23.21 -6.30 -1.00
C PRO A 92 21.68 -6.45 -1.10
N GLN A 93 21.18 -6.56 -2.33
CA GLN A 93 19.75 -6.77 -2.56
C GLN A 93 19.39 -8.20 -2.16
N VAL A 94 18.53 -8.34 -1.16
CA VAL A 94 18.12 -9.63 -0.58
C VAL A 94 16.75 -10.12 -1.06
N TYR A 95 15.95 -9.25 -1.69
CA TYR A 95 14.62 -9.57 -2.21
C TYR A 95 14.49 -9.19 -3.69
N ASP A 96 13.63 -9.87 -4.45
CA ASP A 96 13.16 -9.39 -5.77
C ASP A 96 12.19 -8.21 -5.56
N ILE A 97 12.65 -7.00 -5.86
CA ILE A 97 11.93 -5.75 -5.64
C ILE A 97 11.49 -5.19 -6.98
N ARG A 98 10.19 -4.93 -7.14
CA ARG A 98 9.63 -4.43 -8.41
C ARG A 98 8.72 -3.23 -8.21
N LEU A 99 8.74 -2.32 -9.17
CA LEU A 99 7.89 -1.14 -9.21
C LEU A 99 6.54 -1.50 -9.86
N ASN A 100 5.43 -1.19 -9.18
CA ASN A 100 4.07 -1.45 -9.67
C ASN A 100 3.81 -2.93 -10.07
N GLU A 101 4.39 -3.86 -9.31
CA GLU A 101 4.07 -5.29 -9.33
C GLU A 101 3.83 -5.78 -7.89
N PRO A 102 2.95 -6.76 -7.65
CA PRO A 102 2.15 -7.51 -8.62
C PRO A 102 0.88 -6.78 -9.08
N TYR A 103 0.64 -5.57 -8.57
CA TYR A 103 -0.47 -4.70 -8.96
C TYR A 103 0.05 -3.28 -9.25
N SER A 104 -0.78 -2.48 -9.92
CA SER A 104 -0.49 -1.10 -10.27
C SER A 104 -1.69 -0.19 -10.01
N ALA A 105 -1.52 1.13 -10.13
CA ALA A 105 -2.63 2.08 -10.03
C ALA A 105 -3.80 1.77 -11.00
N GLN A 106 -3.53 1.12 -12.13
CA GLN A 106 -4.54 0.72 -13.12
C GLN A 106 -5.52 -0.33 -12.58
N ASP A 107 -5.10 -1.09 -11.56
CA ASP A 107 -5.90 -2.10 -10.88
C ASP A 107 -6.81 -1.52 -9.77
N GLY A 108 -6.78 -0.20 -9.57
CA GLY A 108 -7.60 0.50 -8.58
C GLY A 108 -7.09 0.38 -7.13
N VAL A 109 -5.91 -0.20 -6.91
CA VAL A 109 -5.34 -0.40 -5.56
C VAL A 109 -4.84 0.89 -4.90
N ALA A 110 -4.59 1.94 -5.68
CA ALA A 110 -4.06 3.22 -5.20
C ALA A 110 -5.11 4.18 -4.59
N HIS A 111 -6.35 3.73 -4.34
CA HIS A 111 -7.46 4.59 -3.86
C HIS A 111 -7.10 5.36 -2.59
N THR A 112 -6.60 4.68 -1.55
CA THR A 112 -6.22 5.31 -0.28
C THR A 112 -5.13 6.37 -0.45
N LEU A 113 -4.10 6.07 -1.26
CA LEU A 113 -3.00 6.99 -1.54
C LEU A 113 -3.48 8.26 -2.25
N ASN A 114 -4.31 8.09 -3.28
CA ASN A 114 -4.82 9.20 -4.06
C ASN A 114 -5.76 10.08 -3.23
N LEU A 115 -6.67 9.46 -2.47
CA LEU A 115 -7.67 10.18 -1.68
C LEU A 115 -7.06 10.92 -0.49
N HIS A 116 -6.06 10.32 0.19
CA HIS A 116 -5.58 10.83 1.47
C HIS A 116 -4.18 11.44 1.41
N ALA A 117 -3.25 10.86 0.66
CA ALA A 117 -1.89 11.39 0.59
C ALA A 117 -1.76 12.48 -0.48
N SER A 118 -2.05 12.13 -1.73
CA SER A 118 -1.87 13.04 -2.88
C SER A 118 -2.71 14.32 -2.72
N ALA A 119 -3.96 14.19 -2.29
CA ALA A 119 -4.84 15.32 -2.01
C ALA A 119 -4.34 16.27 -0.88
N ASN A 120 -3.43 15.80 -0.03
CA ASN A 120 -2.83 16.59 1.05
C ASN A 120 -1.35 16.96 0.75
N GLY A 121 -0.86 16.68 -0.46
CA GLY A 121 0.52 16.94 -0.87
C GLY A 121 1.56 16.08 -0.15
N LEU A 122 1.14 14.98 0.49
CA LEU A 122 2.03 14.05 1.19
C LEU A 122 2.73 13.15 0.18
N MET A 123 4.04 12.94 0.38
CA MET A 123 4.73 11.84 -0.28
C MET A 123 4.06 10.54 0.11
N ASN A 124 4.04 9.56 -0.79
CA ASN A 124 3.37 8.31 -0.50
C ASN A 124 3.89 7.12 -1.30
N VAL A 125 3.66 5.95 -0.73
CA VAL A 125 3.97 4.66 -1.32
C VAL A 125 3.04 3.58 -0.74
N MET A 126 2.71 2.59 -1.55
CA MET A 126 2.12 1.33 -1.11
C MET A 126 3.20 0.26 -1.18
N ILE A 127 3.39 -0.48 -0.10
CA ILE A 127 4.33 -1.59 -0.02
C ILE A 127 3.52 -2.88 0.01
N GLU A 128 3.77 -3.74 -0.98
CA GLU A 128 3.21 -5.08 -1.09
C GLU A 128 4.26 -6.11 -0.71
N ILE A 129 3.97 -6.97 0.26
CA ILE A 129 4.90 -7.99 0.77
C ILE A 129 4.37 -9.37 0.37
N ARG A 130 5.18 -10.21 -0.28
CA ARG A 130 4.77 -11.59 -0.54
C ARG A 130 4.60 -12.32 0.79
N ASN A 131 3.41 -12.85 1.04
CA ASN A 131 2.99 -13.19 2.40
C ASN A 131 3.71 -14.40 3.01
N ASP A 132 4.40 -15.21 2.19
CA ASP A 132 5.32 -16.26 2.64
C ASP A 132 6.53 -15.70 3.41
N LEU A 133 6.91 -14.44 3.16
CA LEU A 133 8.04 -13.77 3.81
C LEU A 133 7.72 -13.26 5.23
N ILE A 134 6.47 -13.36 5.68
CA ILE A 134 5.98 -12.78 6.95
C ILE A 134 5.07 -13.74 7.73
N GLN A 135 5.29 -15.06 7.60
CA GLN A 135 4.46 -16.08 8.25
C GLN A 135 4.68 -16.21 9.76
N THR A 136 5.82 -15.77 10.27
CA THR A 136 6.19 -15.87 11.68
C THR A 136 6.44 -14.48 12.29
N PRO A 137 6.31 -14.32 13.62
CA PRO A 137 6.66 -13.07 14.30
C PRO A 137 8.09 -12.62 14.01
N ASP A 138 9.06 -13.53 13.99
CA ASP A 138 10.46 -13.20 13.71
C ASP A 138 10.64 -12.69 12.27
N ALA A 139 9.96 -13.31 11.30
CA ALA A 139 9.99 -12.87 9.91
C ALA A 139 9.33 -11.49 9.73
N GLN A 140 8.24 -11.23 10.45
CA GLN A 140 7.58 -9.92 10.47
C GLN A 140 8.48 -8.84 11.07
N VAL A 141 9.20 -9.14 12.15
CA VAL A 141 10.18 -8.22 12.76
C VAL A 141 11.33 -7.94 11.80
N ALA A 142 11.89 -8.98 11.17
CA ALA A 142 12.97 -8.83 10.18
C ALA A 142 12.53 -7.96 8.99
N MET A 143 11.32 -8.19 8.46
CA MET A 143 10.75 -7.38 7.39
C MET A 143 10.51 -5.93 7.83
N ALA A 144 9.98 -5.71 9.04
CA ALA A 144 9.76 -4.36 9.57
C ALA A 144 11.08 -3.58 9.72
N ILE A 145 12.14 -4.22 10.22
CA ILE A 145 13.47 -3.61 10.32
C ILE A 145 13.99 -3.23 8.93
N TYR A 146 13.92 -4.17 7.98
CA TYR A 146 14.37 -3.95 6.60
C TYR A 146 13.64 -2.76 5.94
N LEU A 147 12.31 -2.74 6.01
CA LEU A 147 11.49 -1.67 5.42
C LEU A 147 11.71 -0.33 6.11
N THR A 148 11.89 -0.32 7.44
CA THR A 148 12.17 0.91 8.20
C THR A 148 13.49 1.53 7.75
N GLN A 149 14.57 0.74 7.72
CA GLN A 149 15.89 1.23 7.30
C GLN A 149 15.89 1.76 5.86
N TRP A 150 15.21 1.07 4.96
CA TRP A 150 15.07 1.51 3.56
C TRP A 150 14.26 2.81 3.45
N THR A 151 13.15 2.90 4.20
CA THR A 151 12.29 4.09 4.22
C THR A 151 13.04 5.30 4.78
N GLU A 152 13.74 5.15 5.91
CA GLU A 152 14.51 6.23 6.54
C GLU A 152 15.63 6.74 5.63
N ARG A 153 16.37 5.82 5.00
CA ARG A 153 17.41 6.16 4.02
C ARG A 153 16.83 6.98 2.85
N THR A 154 15.70 6.52 2.31
CA THR A 154 15.01 7.19 1.20
C THR A 154 14.51 8.57 1.61
N LEU A 155 13.94 8.69 2.80
CA LEU A 155 13.44 9.96 3.31
C LEU A 155 14.59 10.95 3.54
N HIS A 156 15.72 10.47 4.07
CA HIS A 156 16.91 11.29 4.29
C HIS A 156 17.45 11.84 2.96
N SER A 157 17.57 11.02 1.92
CA SER A 157 18.08 11.48 0.63
C SER A 157 17.17 12.54 0.00
N LEU A 158 15.85 12.41 0.12
CA LEU A 158 14.90 13.41 -0.37
C LEU A 158 14.97 14.73 0.41
N SER A 159 15.27 14.69 1.71
CA SER A 159 15.42 15.91 2.51
C SER A 159 16.69 16.72 2.19
N GLN A 160 17.76 16.06 1.75
CA GLN A 160 19.01 16.70 1.35
C GLN A 160 18.89 17.44 0.00
N VAL A 161 18.04 16.96 -0.91
CA VAL A 161 17.85 17.57 -2.25
C VAL A 161 16.94 18.80 -2.20
N ALA A 162 16.13 18.95 -1.16
CA ALA A 162 15.22 20.07 -0.97
C ALA A 162 15.86 21.28 -0.25
N SER A 163 17.17 21.21 0.02
CA SER A 163 17.99 22.25 0.67
C SER A 163 18.85 22.97 -0.37
#